data_AF-A0A483UWP3-F1
#
_entry.id   AF-A0A483UWP3-F1
#
_cell.length_a   1.000
_cell.length_b   1.000
_cell.length_c   1.000
_cell.angle_alpha   90.00
_cell.angle_beta   90.00
_cell.angle_gamma   90.00
#
_symmetry.space_group_name_H-M   'P 1'
#
loop_
_entity.id
_entity.type
_entity.pdbx_description
1 polymer ?
#
loop_
_entity_poly.entity_id
_entity_poly.type
_entity_poly.pdbx_seq_one_letter_code
_entity_poly.pdbx_strand_id
1 'polypeptide(L)'
;MSNVDEGTKIYTPFTLKLYDWWVLSISNSYAWHCPTKEILLPYFLQNLRPNHLDIGVGTGYYLAKAPANYNISLMDLNKASLKTASARIGKARIRYEVQHNVFESW
;
A
#
# COMPACT_ATOMS: atom_id res chain seq x y z
N MET A 1 -27.98 20.28 6.48
CA MET A 1 -27.89 20.59 5.05
C MET A 1 -26.46 20.30 4.62
N SER A 2 -26.38 19.36 3.71
CA SER A 2 -25.23 18.57 3.25
C SER A 2 -24.26 19.38 2.38
N ASN A 3 -22.97 19.15 2.57
CA ASN A 3 -21.96 19.46 1.54
C ASN A 3 -20.88 18.36 1.41
N VAL A 4 -21.19 17.14 1.89
CA VAL A 4 -20.27 15.98 1.84
C VAL A 4 -20.86 14.84 0.98
N ASP A 5 -22.10 14.97 0.53
CA ASP A 5 -22.89 13.88 -0.07
C ASP A 5 -22.95 13.89 -1.61
N GLU A 6 -22.32 14.87 -2.29
CA GLU A 6 -22.32 14.93 -3.76
C GLU A 6 -21.12 14.24 -4.42
N GLY A 7 -20.00 14.05 -3.71
CA GLY A 7 -18.80 13.39 -4.25
C GLY A 7 -18.86 11.86 -4.26
N THR A 8 -19.90 11.26 -3.68
CA THR A 8 -19.92 9.83 -3.31
C THR A 8 -20.95 8.99 -4.08
N LYS A 9 -21.64 9.58 -5.07
CA LYS A 9 -22.91 9.00 -5.54
C LYS A 9 -22.87 7.96 -6.65
N ILE A 10 -21.70 7.62 -7.18
CA ILE A 10 -21.45 6.39 -7.95
C ILE A 10 -20.00 6.04 -7.58
N TYR A 11 -19.66 4.83 -7.13
CA TYR A 11 -18.89 3.82 -7.87
C TYR A 11 -18.60 2.66 -6.90
N THR A 12 -18.75 1.42 -7.37
CA THR A 12 -18.73 0.19 -6.54
C THR A 12 -17.36 -0.09 -5.89
N PRO A 13 -17.28 -0.96 -4.85
CA PRO A 13 -16.03 -1.22 -4.09
C PRO A 13 -14.85 -1.73 -4.93
N PHE A 14 -15.15 -2.27 -6.11
CA PHE A 14 -14.15 -2.74 -7.08
C PHE A 14 -13.56 -1.58 -7.91
N THR A 15 -14.35 -0.54 -8.16
CA THR A 15 -13.98 0.61 -8.97
C THR A 15 -13.03 1.56 -8.23
N LEU A 16 -13.20 1.76 -6.92
CA LEU A 16 -12.28 2.58 -6.10
C LEU A 16 -10.87 1.98 -5.99
N LYS A 17 -10.75 0.65 -5.84
CA LYS A 17 -9.43 0.00 -5.79
C LYS A 17 -8.68 0.06 -7.10
N LEU A 18 -9.40 0.03 -8.22
CA LEU A 18 -8.80 0.17 -9.54
C LEU A 18 -8.45 1.63 -9.83
N TYR A 19 -9.27 2.59 -9.36
CA TYR A 19 -9.04 4.02 -9.51
C TYR A 19 -7.82 4.49 -8.71
N ASP A 20 -7.69 4.08 -7.44
CA ASP A 20 -6.49 4.39 -6.63
C ASP A 20 -5.23 3.72 -7.20
N TRP A 21 -5.34 2.48 -7.70
CA TRP A 21 -4.21 1.76 -8.27
C TRP A 21 -3.77 2.35 -9.62
N TRP A 22 -4.72 2.76 -10.47
CA TRP A 22 -4.47 3.42 -11.75
C TRP A 22 -3.90 4.83 -11.54
N VAL A 23 -4.47 5.62 -10.63
CA VAL A 23 -3.94 6.93 -10.26
C VAL A 23 -2.53 6.77 -9.69
N LEU A 24 -2.26 5.91 -8.71
CA LEU A 24 -0.93 5.83 -8.11
C LEU A 24 0.12 5.15 -9.00
N SER A 25 -0.23 4.18 -9.84
CA SER A 25 0.78 3.47 -10.68
C SER A 25 1.07 4.17 -12.01
N ILE A 26 0.07 4.82 -12.62
CA ILE A 26 0.23 5.52 -13.90
C ILE A 26 0.48 7.01 -13.69
N SER A 27 -0.15 7.68 -12.71
CA SER A 27 0.20 9.07 -12.38
C SER A 27 1.64 9.17 -11.87
N ASN A 28 2.13 8.25 -11.03
CA ASN A 28 3.53 8.34 -10.55
C ASN A 28 4.56 8.24 -11.67
N SER A 29 4.29 7.41 -12.68
CA SER A 29 5.20 7.23 -13.81
C SER A 29 5.06 8.33 -14.87
N TYR A 30 3.85 8.87 -15.11
CA TYR A 30 3.57 9.81 -16.22
C TYR A 30 3.24 11.24 -15.80
N ALA A 31 2.64 11.48 -14.63
CA ALA A 31 2.40 12.83 -14.10
C ALA A 31 3.56 13.31 -13.21
N TRP A 32 4.06 12.44 -12.32
CA TRP A 32 5.13 12.77 -11.38
C TRP A 32 6.54 12.51 -11.92
N HIS A 33 6.66 11.92 -13.12
CA HIS A 33 7.94 11.59 -13.76
C HIS A 33 8.89 10.81 -12.83
N CYS A 34 8.34 9.91 -12.00
CA CYS A 34 9.10 9.09 -11.06
C CYS A 34 8.89 7.61 -11.39
N PRO A 35 9.70 7.06 -12.32
CA PRO A 35 9.53 5.68 -12.76
C PRO A 35 9.72 4.69 -11.61
N THR A 36 8.76 3.77 -11.48
CA THR A 36 8.70 2.84 -10.35
C THR A 36 9.91 1.90 -10.29
N LYS A 37 10.39 1.40 -11.43
CA LYS A 37 11.47 0.40 -11.45
C LYS A 37 12.85 1.04 -11.33
N GLU A 38 13.02 2.22 -11.89
CA GLU A 38 14.30 2.90 -12.04
C GLU A 38 14.63 3.77 -10.83
N ILE A 39 13.62 4.32 -10.15
CA ILE A 39 13.82 5.25 -9.03
C ILE A 39 13.22 4.71 -7.73
N LEU A 40 11.89 4.49 -7.70
CA LEU A 40 11.18 4.22 -6.45
C LEU A 40 11.55 2.87 -5.83
N LEU A 41 11.65 1.81 -6.64
CA LEU A 41 12.00 0.48 -6.14
C LEU A 41 13.44 0.43 -5.60
N PRO A 42 14.48 0.92 -6.29
CA PRO A 42 15.82 1.03 -5.72
C PRO A 42 15.84 1.83 -4.41
N TYR A 43 15.15 2.97 -4.36
CA TYR A 43 15.08 3.80 -3.17
C TYR A 43 14.41 3.07 -2.00
N PHE A 44 13.30 2.37 -2.26
CA PHE A 44 12.61 1.55 -1.27
C PHE A 44 13.53 0.46 -0.71
N LEU A 45 14.22 -0.28 -1.58
CA LEU A 45 15.12 -1.36 -1.18
C LEU A 45 16.34 -0.86 -0.40
N GLN A 46 16.88 0.31 -0.75
CA GLN A 46 18.00 0.93 -0.04
C GLN A 46 17.65 1.32 1.40
N ASN A 47 16.40 1.70 1.63
CA ASN A 47 15.92 2.15 2.94
C ASN A 47 15.21 1.05 3.75
N LEU A 48 15.10 -0.15 3.19
CA LEU A 48 14.52 -1.29 3.87
C LEU A 48 15.43 -1.79 5.02
N ARG A 49 14.82 -2.23 6.11
CA ARG A 49 15.52 -2.77 7.29
C ARG A 49 14.98 -4.16 7.67
N PRO A 50 15.76 -5.00 8.39
CA PRO A 50 15.34 -6.37 8.74
C PRO A 50 14.03 -6.47 9.53
N ASN A 51 13.65 -5.43 10.28
CA ASN A 51 12.31 -5.29 10.85
C ASN A 51 11.70 -4.02 10.24
N HIS A 52 10.75 -4.18 9.33
CA HIS A 52 10.18 -3.08 8.56
C HIS A 52 8.66 -3.03 8.72
N LEU A 53 8.14 -1.86 9.10
CA LEU A 53 6.72 -1.54 9.03
C LEU A 53 6.47 -0.73 7.78
N ASP A 54 5.56 -1.20 6.94
CA ASP A 54 5.08 -0.47 5.77
C ASP A 54 3.65 0.02 6.02
N ILE A 55 3.40 1.30 5.77
CA ILE A 55 2.13 1.98 6.04
C ILE A 55 1.50 2.37 4.70
N GLY A 56 0.25 1.97 4.47
CA GLY A 56 -0.39 2.11 3.16
C GLY A 56 0.11 1.07 2.17
N VAL A 57 0.10 -0.19 2.57
CA VAL A 57 0.76 -1.31 1.88
C VAL A 57 0.20 -1.61 0.49
N GLY A 58 -1.04 -1.17 0.21
CA GLY A 58 -1.70 -1.38 -1.08
C GLY A 58 -1.70 -2.87 -1.49
N THR A 59 -1.04 -3.19 -2.60
CA THR A 59 -0.91 -4.59 -3.08
C THR A 59 0.34 -5.30 -2.59
N GLY A 60 1.18 -4.66 -1.77
CA GLY A 60 2.48 -5.18 -1.33
C GLY A 60 3.53 -5.26 -2.44
N TYR A 61 3.42 -4.45 -3.50
CA TYR A 61 4.32 -4.53 -4.67
C TYR A 61 5.80 -4.41 -4.29
N TYR A 62 6.17 -3.38 -3.53
CA TYR A 62 7.57 -3.14 -3.12
C TYR A 62 8.05 -4.19 -2.13
N LEU A 63 7.23 -4.50 -1.12
CA LEU A 63 7.52 -5.52 -0.10
C LEU A 63 7.75 -6.93 -0.69
N ALA A 64 7.13 -7.26 -1.82
CA ALA A 64 7.39 -8.51 -2.52
C ALA A 64 8.83 -8.64 -3.06
N LYS A 65 9.60 -7.55 -3.11
CA LYS A 65 11.02 -7.53 -3.52
C LYS A 65 11.97 -7.44 -2.31
N ALA A 66 11.43 -7.35 -1.09
CA ALA A 66 12.22 -7.38 0.13
C ALA A 66 12.93 -8.74 0.28
N PRO A 67 14.14 -8.78 0.88
CA PRO A 67 14.82 -10.03 1.22
C PRO A 67 13.94 -10.97 2.05
N ALA A 68 14.02 -12.28 1.77
CA ALA A 68 13.13 -13.27 2.36
C ALA A 68 13.25 -13.38 3.89
N ASN A 69 14.42 -13.09 4.45
CA ASN A 69 14.72 -13.14 5.87
C ASN A 69 14.29 -11.89 6.67
N TYR A 70 13.64 -10.91 6.03
CA TYR A 70 13.18 -9.71 6.70
C TYR A 70 11.80 -9.94 7.32
N ASN A 71 11.61 -9.46 8.54
CA ASN A 71 10.35 -9.44 9.25
C ASN A 71 9.55 -8.22 8.82
N ILE A 72 8.39 -8.44 8.23
CA ILE A 72 7.55 -7.37 7.68
C ILE A 72 6.31 -7.20 8.55
N SER A 73 6.03 -5.97 8.94
CA SER A 73 4.76 -5.57 9.55
C SER A 73 3.99 -4.71 8.57
N LEU A 74 2.67 -4.88 8.53
CA LEU A 74 1.79 -4.21 7.58
C LEU A 74 0.82 -3.32 8.35
N MET A 75 0.61 -2.10 7.87
CA MET A 75 -0.44 -1.22 8.36
C MET A 75 -1.21 -0.57 7.21
N ASP A 76 -2.54 -0.63 7.26
CA ASP A 76 -3.40 -0.03 6.25
C ASP A 76 -4.80 0.21 6.82
N LEU A 77 -5.50 1.25 6.37
CA LEU A 77 -6.91 1.47 6.70
C LEU A 77 -7.80 0.36 6.11
N ASN A 78 -7.39 -0.22 4.97
CA ASN A 78 -8.16 -1.17 4.19
C ASN A 78 -7.72 -2.61 4.46
N LYS A 79 -8.58 -3.38 5.13
CA LYS A 79 -8.38 -4.82 5.38
C LYS A 79 -8.11 -5.65 4.13
N ALA A 80 -8.65 -5.25 2.98
CA ALA A 80 -8.39 -5.97 1.74
C ALA A 80 -6.98 -5.72 1.20
N SER A 81 -6.42 -4.52 1.41
CA SER A 81 -5.02 -4.22 1.10
C SER A 81 -4.10 -5.09 1.96
N LEU A 82 -4.33 -5.12 3.28
CA LEU A 82 -3.60 -6.00 4.21
C LEU A 82 -3.62 -7.46 3.74
N LYS A 83 -4.81 -8.01 3.44
CA LYS A 83 -4.96 -9.38 2.94
C LYS A 83 -4.19 -9.61 1.63
N THR A 84 -4.24 -8.66 0.71
CA THR A 84 -3.59 -8.76 -0.62
C THR A 84 -2.08 -8.70 -0.48
N ALA A 85 -1.55 -7.74 0.27
CA ALA A 85 -0.12 -7.61 0.53
C ALA A 85 0.42 -8.83 1.27
N SER A 86 -0.24 -9.25 2.36
CA SER A 86 0.13 -10.44 3.13
C SER A 86 0.19 -11.72 2.27
N ALA A 87 -0.81 -11.93 1.41
CA ALA A 87 -0.82 -13.06 0.48
C ALA A 87 0.34 -12.99 -0.53
N ARG A 88 0.66 -11.80 -1.05
CA ARG A 88 1.73 -11.60 -2.04
C ARG A 88 3.13 -11.78 -1.44
N ILE A 89 3.34 -11.30 -0.21
CA ILE A 89 4.63 -11.33 0.49
C ILE A 89 4.90 -12.72 1.08
N GLY A 90 3.83 -13.42 1.46
CA GLY A 90 3.86 -14.72 2.14
C GLY A 90 3.69 -14.55 3.64
N LYS A 91 2.61 -15.12 4.20
CA LYS A 91 2.23 -15.00 5.61
C LYS A 91 3.33 -15.37 6.61
N ALA A 92 4.21 -16.29 6.25
CA ALA A 92 5.32 -16.72 7.10
C ALA A 92 6.34 -15.59 7.42
N ARG A 93 6.34 -14.51 6.61
CA ARG A 93 7.23 -13.34 6.79
C ARG A 93 6.56 -12.19 7.52
N ILE A 94 5.26 -12.30 7.79
CA ILE A 94 4.46 -11.24 8.39
C ILE A 94 4.51 -11.36 9.90
N ARG A 95 4.98 -10.30 10.56
CA ARG A 95 5.07 -10.22 12.02
C ARG A 95 3.78 -9.66 12.62
N TYR A 96 3.25 -8.58 12.05
CA TYR A 96 2.01 -7.94 12.47
C TYR A 96 1.21 -7.44 11.26
N GLU A 97 -0.11 -7.52 11.35
CA GLU A 97 -1.05 -6.88 10.43
C GLU A 97 -1.97 -5.97 11.24
N VAL A 98 -1.89 -4.67 10.97
CA VAL A 98 -2.59 -3.63 11.71
C VAL A 98 -3.56 -2.91 10.79
N GLN A 99 -4.83 -2.91 11.16
CA GLN A 99 -5.81 -2.03 10.55
C GLN A 99 -5.97 -0.79 11.44
N HIS A 100 -5.38 0.34 11.06
CA HIS A 100 -5.40 1.55 11.90
C HIS A 100 -5.27 2.83 11.09
N ASN A 101 -5.86 3.92 11.61
CA ASN A 101 -5.71 5.27 11.10
C ASN A 101 -4.55 5.98 11.80
N VAL A 102 -3.51 6.39 11.06
CA VAL A 102 -2.32 7.06 11.64
C VAL A 102 -2.65 8.34 12.43
N PHE A 103 -3.81 8.96 12.18
CA PHE A 103 -4.24 10.17 12.89
C PHE A 103 -5.02 9.91 14.18
N GLU A 104 -5.34 8.65 14.47
CA GLU A 104 -6.07 8.23 15.67
C GLU A 104 -5.11 7.62 16.69
N SER A 105 -5.38 7.85 17.98
CA SER A 105 -4.64 7.20 19.06
C SER A 105 -4.94 5.70 19.12
N TRP A 106 -3.96 4.94 19.59
CA TRP A 106 -4.04 3.49 19.78
C TRP A 106 -4.57 3.11 21.17
#